data_AF-A0A9D7YKL4-F1
#
_entry.id   AF-A0A9D7YKL4-F1
#
_cell.length_a   1.000
_cell.length_b   1.000
_cell.length_c   1.000
_cell.angle_alpha   90.00
_cell.angle_beta   90.00
_cell.angle_gamma   90.00
#
_symmetry.space_group_name_H-M   'P 1'
#
loop_
_entity.id
_entity.type
_entity.pdbx_description
1 polymer ?
#
loop_
_entity_poly.entity_id
_entity_poly.type
_entity_poly.pdbx_seq_one_letter_code
_entity_poly.pdbx_strand_id
1 'polypeptide(L)' 'MLRTSPLGLPRPDYMVEEMQLFEEAVDRFIDQECVDHIEHWAKAGEVPRDTWRKAGQAGLLMASAPE' A
#
# COMPACT_ATOMS: atom_id res chain seq x y z
N MET A 1 8.46 -9.51 -1.64
CA MET A 1 8.61 -11.00 -1.63
C MET A 1 7.53 -11.65 -0.75
N LEU A 2 6.25 -11.40 -1.01
CA LEU A 2 5.12 -12.15 -0.44
C LEU A 2 3.97 -12.20 -1.45
N ARG A 3 4.16 -12.95 -2.56
CA ARG A 3 3.14 -13.13 -3.62
C ARG A 3 2.08 -14.18 -3.27
N THR A 4 2.09 -14.70 -2.04
CA THR A 4 1.22 -15.80 -1.61
C THR A 4 0.62 -15.47 -0.26
N SER A 5 -0.68 -15.72 -0.11
CA SER A 5 -1.35 -15.61 1.18
C SER A 5 -0.55 -16.36 2.25
N PRO A 6 -0.24 -15.74 3.41
CA PRO A 6 0.46 -16.43 4.50
C PRO A 6 -0.36 -17.58 5.08
N LEU A 7 -1.67 -17.64 4.77
CA LEU A 7 -2.59 -18.70 5.15
C LEU A 7 -2.80 -19.74 4.04
N GLY A 8 -2.09 -19.64 2.91
CA GLY A 8 -2.22 -20.57 1.78
C GLY A 8 -3.55 -20.49 1.03
N LEU A 9 -4.27 -19.37 1.16
CA LEU A 9 -5.55 -19.18 0.48
C LEU A 9 -5.36 -18.85 -1.01
N PRO A 10 -6.25 -19.32 -1.89
CA PRO A 10 -6.25 -18.91 -3.29
C PRO A 10 -6.51 -17.40 -3.40
N ARG A 11 -6.05 -16.79 -4.49
CA ARG A 11 -6.42 -15.40 -4.78
C ARG A 11 -7.94 -15.31 -5.00
N PRO A 12 -8.62 -14.31 -4.44
CA PRO A 12 -10.05 -14.11 -4.64
C PRO A 12 -10.39 -13.74 -6.09
N ASP A 13 -11.59 -14.11 -6.56
CA ASP A 13 -12.06 -13.83 -7.92
C ASP A 13 -12.20 -12.32 -8.24
N TYR A 14 -12.38 -11.48 -7.21
CA TYR A 14 -12.45 -10.03 -7.38
C TYR A 14 -11.08 -9.38 -7.64
N MET A 15 -9.97 -10.11 -7.48
CA MET A 15 -8.62 -9.62 -7.82
C MET A 15 -8.38 -9.66 -9.33
N VAL A 16 -9.22 -8.92 -10.06
CA VAL A 16 -9.09 -8.66 -11.50
C VAL A 16 -7.86 -7.78 -11.79
N GLU A 17 -7.50 -7.62 -13.07
CA GLU A 17 -6.27 -6.93 -13.50
C GLU A 17 -6.08 -5.54 -12.88
N GLU A 18 -7.14 -4.72 -12.83
CA GLU A 18 -7.10 -3.39 -12.20
C GLU A 18 -6.72 -3.44 -10.72
N MET A 19 -7.27 -4.40 -9.97
CA MET A 19 -6.96 -4.57 -8.55
C MET A 19 -5.53 -5.06 -8.35
N GLN A 20 -5.01 -5.87 -9.27
CA GLN A 20 -3.61 -6.31 -9.25
C GLN A 20 -2.66 -5.16 -9.53
N LEU A 21 -2.99 -4.29 -10.49
CA LEU A 21 -2.19 -3.11 -10.79
C LEU A 21 -2.16 -2.13 -9.60
N PHE A 22 -3.30 -1.93 -8.95
CA PHE A 22 -3.37 -1.12 -7.73
C PHE A 22 -2.56 -1.74 -6.58
N GLU A 23 -2.67 -3.04 -6.35
CA GLU A 23 -1.86 -3.78 -5.37
C GLU A 23 -0.36 -3.58 -5.64
N GLU A 24 0.09 -3.74 -6.88
CA GLU A 24 1.49 -3.53 -7.25
C GLU A 24 1.96 -2.08 -7.03
N ALA A 25 1.10 -1.09 -7.26
CA ALA A 25 1.43 0.31 -7.01
C ALA A 25 1.59 0.59 -5.51
N VAL A 26 0.72 0.03 -4.68
CA VAL A 26 0.80 0.11 -3.21
C VAL A 26 2.06 -0.58 -2.69
N ASP A 27 2.38 -1.78 -3.17
CA ASP A 27 3.58 -2.51 -2.78
C ASP A 27 4.85 -1.69 -3.03
N ARG A 28 4.98 -1.09 -4.23
CA ARG A 28 6.13 -0.25 -4.57
C ARG A 28 6.23 0.97 -3.67
N PHE A 29 5.11 1.62 -3.35
CA PHE A 29 5.10 2.77 -2.44
C PHE A 29 5.51 2.37 -1.02
N ILE A 30 5.01 1.25 -0.51
CA ILE A 30 5.37 0.75 0.82
C ILE A 30 6.88 0.42 0.86
N ASP A 31 7.39 -0.32 -0.12
CA ASP A 31 8.79 -0.70 -0.21
C ASP A 31 9.73 0.52 -0.27
N GLN A 32 9.33 1.58 -0.98
CA GLN A 32 10.17 2.76 -1.20
C GLN A 32 10.06 3.82 -0.09
N GLU A 33 8.86 4.02 0.46
CA GLU A 33 8.55 5.18 1.31
C GLU A 33 8.21 4.79 2.75
N CYS A 34 7.97 3.50 3.05
CA CYS A 34 7.44 3.08 4.34
C CYS A 34 8.35 2.08 5.08
N VAL A 35 8.87 1.04 4.42
CA VAL A 35 9.55 -0.11 5.06
C VAL A 35 10.66 0.33 6.01
N ASP A 36 11.53 1.25 5.59
CA ASP A 36 12.67 1.74 6.38
C ASP A 36 12.26 2.55 7.62
N HIS A 37 10.99 2.92 7.74
CA HIS A 37 10.48 3.80 8.80
C HIS A 37 9.52 3.14 9.78
N ILE A 38 9.10 1.89 9.52
CA ILE A 38 8.05 1.20 10.30
C ILE A 38 8.36 1.16 11.80
N GLU A 39 9.59 0.80 12.19
CA GLU A 39 9.96 0.71 13.61
C GLU A 39 9.90 2.07 14.32
N HIS A 40 10.34 3.13 13.63
CA HIS A 40 10.29 4.48 14.17
C HIS A 40 8.85 4.96 14.35
N TRP A 41 8.00 4.77 13.33
CA TRP A 41 6.59 5.15 13.38
C TRP A 41 5.83 4.37 14.46
N ALA A 42 6.10 3.07 14.61
CA ALA A 42 5.51 2.26 15.66
C ALA A 42 5.87 2.77 17.06
N LYS A 43 7.13 3.19 17.28
CA LYS A 43 7.58 3.79 18.54
C LYS A 43 6.98 5.18 18.78
N ALA A 44 6.84 5.98 17.72
CA ALA A 44 6.25 7.31 17.80
C ALA A 44 4.72 7.27 17.96
N GLY A 45 4.08 6.19 17.53
CA GLY A 45 2.62 6.02 17.53
C GLY A 45 1.93 6.73 16.37
N GLU A 46 2.66 7.23 15.39
CA GLU A 46 2.09 7.95 14.24
C GLU A 46 2.92 7.78 12.96
N VAL A 47 2.24 7.88 11.81
CA VAL A 47 2.87 8.02 10.49
C VAL A 47 2.92 9.52 10.14
N PRO A 48 4.09 10.06 9.75
CA PRO A 48 4.24 11.47 9.41
C PRO A 48 3.26 11.93 8.33
N ARG A 49 2.76 13.17 8.44
CA ARG A 49 1.86 13.79 7.46
C ARG A 49 2.42 13.80 6.03
N ASP A 50 3.74 13.91 5.90
CA ASP A 50 4.39 13.95 4.58
C ASP A 50 4.23 12.64 3.81
N THR A 51 4.30 11.49 4.48
CA THR A 51 4.02 10.18 3.88
C THR A 51 2.63 10.13 3.25
N TRP A 52 1.62 10.66 3.94
CA TRP A 52 0.25 10.73 3.41
C TRP A 52 0.15 11.66 2.19
N ARG A 53 0.90 12.78 2.18
CA ARG A 53 0.95 13.66 1.00
C ARG A 53 1.57 12.98 -0.20
N LYS A 54 2.67 12.23 0.00
CA LYS A 54 3.31 11.43 -1.05
C LYS A 54 2.37 10.36 -1.61
N ALA A 55 1.66 9.64 -0.74
CA ALA A 55 0.65 8.66 -1.17
C ALA A 55 -0.46 9.30 -2.01
N GLY A 56 -0.93 10.49 -1.63
CA GLY A 56 -1.90 11.25 -2.42
C GLY A 56 -1.38 11.67 -3.79
N GLN A 57 -0.13 12.15 -3.86
CA GLN A 57 0.53 12.49 -5.14
C GLN A 57 0.75 11.26 -6.04
N ALA A 58 0.94 10.08 -5.44
CA ALA A 58 1.05 8.81 -6.14
C ALA A 58 -0.31 8.23 -6.60
N GLY A 59 -1.43 8.92 -6.32
CA GLY A 59 -2.78 8.44 -6.68
C GLY A 59 -3.28 7.27 -5.84
N LEU A 60 -2.63 6.99 -4.70
CA LEU A 60 -2.97 5.85 -3.84
C LEU A 60 -4.07 6.16 -2.81
N LEU A 61 -4.42 7.44 -2.66
CA LEU A 61 -5.49 7.89 -1.77
C LEU A 61 -6.73 8.26 -2.58
N MET A 62 -7.90 8.09 -1.99
CA MET A 62 -9.19 8.45 -2.59
C MET A 62 -9.53 7.67 -3.88
N ALA A 63 -9.09 6.41 -4.00
CA ALA A 63 -9.27 5.58 -5.20
C ALA A 63 -10.74 5.39 -5.66
N SER A 64 -11.73 5.61 -4.78
CA SER A 64 -13.16 5.53 -5.11
C SER A 64 -13.84 6.90 -5.20
N ALA A 65 -13.09 8.00 -5.06
CA ALA A 65 -13.65 9.34 -5.16
C ALA A 65 -13.78 9.76 -6.63
N PRO A 66 -14.75 10.61 -6.97
CA PRO A 66 -14.76 11.30 -8.25
C PRO A 66 -13.51 12.16 -8.41
N GLU A 67 -13.05 12.29 -9.65
CA GLU A 67 -12.02 13.27 -10.04
C GLU A 67 -12.50 14.72 -9.92
#